data_AF-A0A670XTF6-F1
#
_entry.id   AF-A0A670XTF6-F1
#
_cell.length_a   1.000
_cell.length_b   1.000
_cell.length_c   1.000
_cell.angle_alpha   90.00
_cell.angle_beta   90.00
_cell.angle_gamma   90.00
#
_symmetry.space_group_name_H-M   'P 1'
#
loop_
_entity.id
_entity.type
_entity.pdbx_description
1 polymer ?
#
loop_
_entity_poly.entity_id
_entity_poly.type
_entity_poly.pdbx_seq_one_letter_code
_entity_poly.pdbx_strand_id
1 'polypeptide(L)'
;MKIAFCGNDNISAYNMSDGLVRNVCFLDALNLVPHVFLLFITFPILFIGWGSQSSKVQIHHNTWLHFPGHNLRWILTFTLLFVHVCEICEGFVSDSKWPTRHLHLFLPAIMGFVAAITSIVYYHNIETSNFPKLLLALFLYWIMAFITKTIKLVRYCQEEFYFGQLRFCITGTMVVLYGLLMAVEINVIRVRKYVFFSSPQKVKPPEDLQDLGVRFLQPFVNLLSKATYWWMNPLIISAHKKPIDLKAIGKLPIAMRALTNYVLADHPNRTPSIWLAMYRAFGRPILLSSTFRYLADLLGFAGPLCISGIIDSLSTNDTKSTKPFLSSRDFLKDNYVLAVLLFLALILQRTFLQASYYVTIETGINLRGALLAMIYNKILRLSTSNLSMGEMTLGQINNLVAIETNQLMWFLFLCPNLWAMPVQVDFSGEK
;
A
#
# COMPACT_ATOMS: atom_id res chain seq x y z
N MET A 1 -11.64 -37.34 16.76
CA MET A 1 -12.62 -36.36 17.30
C MET A 1 -13.27 -35.62 16.13
N LYS A 2 -14.60 -35.41 16.16
CA LYS A 2 -15.30 -34.64 15.11
C LYS A 2 -14.89 -33.16 15.21
N ILE A 3 -14.62 -32.54 14.07
CA ILE A 3 -14.32 -31.11 13.98
C ILE A 3 -15.61 -30.33 14.29
N ALA A 4 -15.60 -29.47 15.30
CA ALA A 4 -16.77 -28.69 15.74
C ALA A 4 -16.46 -27.20 15.70
N PHE A 5 -17.42 -26.40 15.24
CA PHE A 5 -17.25 -24.95 15.08
C PHE A 5 -17.08 -24.23 16.44
N CYS A 6 -17.92 -24.59 17.43
CA CYS A 6 -17.89 -24.03 18.79
C CYS A 6 -17.10 -24.87 19.80
N GLY A 7 -16.36 -25.88 19.33
CA GLY A 7 -15.73 -26.90 20.18
C GLY A 7 -16.70 -27.99 20.65
N ASN A 8 -16.15 -29.07 21.21
CA ASN A 8 -16.91 -30.21 21.74
C ASN A 8 -16.84 -30.32 23.27
N ASP A 9 -16.19 -29.36 23.94
CA ASP A 9 -15.94 -29.39 25.39
C ASP A 9 -17.19 -29.14 26.22
N ASN A 10 -18.15 -28.38 25.70
CA ASN A 10 -19.33 -27.96 26.43
C ASN A 10 -20.57 -27.98 25.54
N ILE A 11 -21.57 -28.81 25.89
CA ILE A 11 -22.83 -28.95 25.13
C ILE A 11 -23.61 -27.61 25.11
N SER A 12 -23.42 -26.77 26.13
CA SER A 12 -24.04 -25.44 26.21
C SER A 12 -23.48 -24.42 25.21
N ALA A 13 -22.34 -24.68 24.56
CA ALA A 13 -21.76 -23.77 23.56
C ALA A 13 -22.68 -23.58 22.33
N TYR A 14 -23.54 -24.56 22.05
CA TYR A 14 -24.57 -24.50 20.99
C TYR A 14 -25.95 -24.09 21.50
N ASN A 15 -26.13 -23.91 22.82
CA ASN A 15 -27.41 -23.50 23.37
C ASN A 15 -27.69 -22.02 23.09
N MET A 16 -28.91 -21.72 22.64
CA MET A 16 -29.35 -20.38 22.23
C MET A 16 -30.45 -19.82 23.15
N SER A 17 -30.72 -20.45 24.29
CA SER A 17 -31.80 -20.08 25.23
C SER A 17 -31.73 -18.63 25.70
N ASP A 18 -30.52 -18.09 25.87
CA ASP A 18 -30.32 -16.78 26.49
C ASP A 18 -30.32 -15.62 25.47
N GLY A 19 -30.50 -15.95 24.19
CA GLY A 19 -30.59 -15.02 23.06
C GLY A 19 -29.54 -15.26 21.97
N LEU A 20 -29.94 -15.14 20.71
CA LEU A 20 -29.12 -15.46 19.53
C LEU A 20 -27.76 -14.71 19.50
N VAL A 21 -27.79 -13.41 19.78
CA VAL A 21 -26.62 -12.52 19.71
C VAL A 21 -25.79 -12.53 21.02
N ARG A 22 -26.26 -13.22 22.06
CA ARG A 22 -25.50 -13.42 23.31
C ARG A 22 -24.57 -14.63 23.21
N ASN A 23 -24.86 -15.58 22.32
CA ASN A 23 -23.95 -16.70 22.09
C ASN A 23 -22.75 -16.23 21.25
N VAL A 24 -21.55 -16.23 21.85
CA VAL A 24 -20.29 -15.78 21.23
C VAL A 24 -19.98 -16.58 19.96
N CYS A 25 -20.22 -17.89 19.97
CA CYS A 25 -19.97 -18.72 18.80
C CYS A 25 -20.93 -18.40 17.65
N PHE A 26 -22.22 -18.13 17.95
CA PHE A 26 -23.16 -17.69 16.93
C PHE A 26 -22.75 -16.34 16.33
N LEU A 27 -22.26 -15.40 17.16
CA LEU A 27 -21.79 -14.11 16.70
C LEU A 27 -20.57 -14.23 15.77
N ASP A 28 -19.68 -15.18 16.03
CA ASP A 28 -18.56 -15.50 15.14
C ASP A 28 -19.00 -16.19 13.85
N ALA A 29 -20.05 -17.03 13.91
CA ALA A 29 -20.69 -17.56 12.69
C ALA A 29 -21.33 -16.43 11.86
N LEU A 30 -21.97 -15.45 12.50
CA LEU A 30 -22.56 -14.30 11.82
C LEU A 30 -21.51 -13.46 11.08
N ASN A 31 -20.29 -13.33 11.65
CA ASN A 31 -19.18 -12.64 10.99
C ASN A 31 -18.67 -13.36 9.72
N LEU A 32 -18.99 -14.64 9.54
CA LEU A 32 -18.65 -15.38 8.33
C LEU A 32 -19.50 -14.96 7.12
N VAL A 33 -20.75 -14.58 7.38
CA VAL A 33 -21.78 -14.33 6.35
C VAL A 33 -21.35 -13.27 5.34
N PRO A 34 -20.83 -12.09 5.73
CA PRO A 34 -20.42 -11.07 4.77
C PRO A 34 -19.29 -11.53 3.85
N HIS A 35 -18.31 -12.24 4.40
CA HIS A 35 -17.15 -12.71 3.67
C HIS A 35 -17.54 -13.77 2.63
N VAL A 36 -18.38 -14.73 3.01
CA VAL A 36 -18.88 -15.76 2.12
C VAL A 36 -19.77 -15.15 1.02
N PHE A 37 -20.63 -14.19 1.38
CA PHE A 37 -21.46 -13.47 0.42
C PHE A 37 -20.62 -12.78 -0.67
N LEU A 38 -19.56 -12.06 -0.28
CA LEU A 38 -18.66 -11.40 -1.25
C LEU A 38 -18.02 -12.41 -2.19
N LEU A 39 -17.54 -13.54 -1.66
CA LEU A 39 -16.92 -14.58 -2.48
C LEU A 39 -17.91 -15.10 -3.53
N PHE A 40 -19.11 -15.49 -3.13
CA PHE A 40 -20.11 -16.03 -4.04
C PHE A 40 -20.54 -15.04 -5.14
N ILE A 41 -20.68 -13.75 -4.82
CA ILE A 41 -21.07 -12.75 -5.82
C ILE A 41 -19.91 -12.37 -6.75
N THR A 42 -18.67 -12.31 -6.25
CA THR A 42 -17.52 -11.84 -7.03
C THR A 42 -16.86 -12.93 -7.87
N PHE A 43 -16.87 -14.20 -7.44
CA PHE A 43 -16.23 -15.29 -8.18
C PHE A 43 -16.71 -15.41 -9.63
N PRO A 44 -18.02 -15.49 -9.93
CA PRO A 44 -18.49 -15.57 -11.31
C PRO A 44 -18.04 -14.38 -12.17
N ILE A 45 -18.08 -13.18 -11.61
CA ILE A 45 -17.67 -11.95 -12.29
C ILE A 45 -16.17 -11.99 -12.64
N LEU A 46 -15.34 -12.41 -11.68
CA LEU A 46 -13.89 -12.54 -11.87
C LEU A 46 -13.56 -13.59 -12.93
N PHE A 47 -14.23 -14.74 -12.93
CA PHE A 47 -14.03 -15.79 -13.94
C PHE A 47 -14.43 -15.34 -15.35
N ILE A 48 -15.56 -14.62 -15.50
CA ILE A 48 -15.99 -14.05 -16.79
C ILE A 48 -14.96 -13.03 -17.28
N GLY A 49 -14.48 -12.14 -16.40
CA GLY A 49 -13.45 -11.16 -16.72
C GLY A 49 -12.15 -11.84 -17.18
N TRP A 50 -11.71 -12.87 -16.46
CA TRP A 50 -10.50 -13.62 -16.79
C TRP A 50 -10.61 -14.37 -18.12
N GLY A 51 -11.73 -15.06 -18.38
CA GLY A 51 -11.98 -15.74 -19.65
C GLY A 51 -11.98 -14.77 -20.85
N SER A 52 -12.59 -13.59 -20.69
CA SER A 52 -12.55 -12.55 -21.72
C SER A 52 -11.14 -12.05 -22.00
N GLN A 53 -10.33 -11.81 -20.95
CA GLN A 53 -8.95 -11.34 -21.08
C GLN A 53 -8.05 -12.39 -21.76
N SER A 54 -8.25 -13.68 -21.44
CA SER A 54 -7.50 -14.78 -22.04
C SER A 54 -7.78 -14.90 -23.54
N SER A 55 -8.99 -14.58 -24.01
CA SER A 55 -9.35 -14.59 -25.42
C SER A 55 -8.82 -13.38 -26.21
N LYS A 56 -8.63 -12.23 -25.55
CA LYS A 56 -8.14 -10.97 -26.13
C LYS A 56 -6.80 -10.59 -25.49
N VAL A 57 -5.72 -11.20 -25.97
CA VAL A 57 -4.37 -11.20 -25.38
C VAL A 57 -3.71 -9.80 -25.28
N GLN A 58 -4.28 -8.75 -25.87
CA GLN A 58 -3.78 -7.37 -25.70
C GLN A 58 -4.63 -6.61 -24.68
N ILE A 59 -4.12 -6.52 -23.45
CA ILE A 59 -4.66 -5.64 -22.42
C ILE A 59 -4.52 -4.20 -22.92
N HIS A 60 -5.64 -3.55 -23.23
CA HIS A 60 -5.65 -2.13 -23.61
C HIS A 60 -5.37 -1.27 -22.37
N HIS A 61 -4.10 -0.96 -22.11
CA HIS A 61 -3.67 0.02 -21.11
C HIS A 61 -4.34 1.40 -21.30
N ASN A 62 -4.83 1.67 -22.51
CA ASN A 62 -5.53 2.87 -22.93
C ASN A 62 -6.82 3.15 -22.14
N THR A 63 -7.39 2.15 -21.43
CA THR A 63 -8.64 2.32 -20.66
C THR A 63 -8.44 2.54 -19.17
N TRP A 64 -7.21 2.49 -18.67
CA TRP A 64 -6.94 2.54 -17.23
C TRP A 64 -7.27 3.91 -16.64
N LEU A 65 -8.06 3.89 -15.57
CA LEU A 65 -8.49 5.11 -14.90
C LEU A 65 -8.73 4.83 -13.42
N HIS A 66 -7.88 5.40 -12.57
CA HIS A 66 -8.06 5.25 -11.14
C HIS A 66 -9.32 5.94 -10.63
N PHE A 67 -10.03 5.29 -9.71
CA PHE A 67 -11.13 5.93 -9.00
C PHE A 67 -10.60 6.92 -7.94
N PRO A 68 -11.38 7.97 -7.60
CA PRO A 68 -11.00 8.90 -6.54
C PRO A 68 -10.83 8.15 -5.20
N GLY A 69 -9.73 8.40 -4.49
CA GLY A 69 -9.40 7.67 -3.26
C GLY A 69 -8.67 6.34 -3.47
N HIS A 70 -8.22 6.01 -4.69
CA HIS A 70 -7.49 4.78 -5.02
C HIS A 70 -6.33 4.50 -4.04
N ASN A 71 -5.40 5.43 -3.84
CA ASN A 71 -4.23 5.21 -2.97
C ASN A 71 -4.66 4.92 -1.53
N LEU A 72 -5.63 5.67 -1.01
CA LEU A 72 -6.14 5.49 0.35
C LEU A 72 -6.80 4.10 0.50
N ARG A 73 -7.58 3.66 -0.50
CA ARG A 73 -8.17 2.31 -0.52
C ARG A 73 -7.09 1.23 -0.39
N TRP A 74 -6.06 1.28 -1.22
CA TRP A 74 -4.97 0.29 -1.17
C TRP A 74 -4.28 0.25 0.18
N ILE A 75 -3.94 1.42 0.74
CA ILE A 75 -3.31 1.52 2.06
C ILE A 75 -4.22 0.90 3.13
N LEU A 76 -5.50 1.28 3.17
CA LEU A 76 -6.47 0.74 4.12
C LEU A 76 -6.64 -0.78 3.97
N THR A 77 -6.66 -1.30 2.74
CA THR A 77 -6.74 -2.76 2.51
C THR A 77 -5.48 -3.49 2.96
N PHE A 78 -4.28 -2.93 2.77
CA PHE A 78 -3.05 -3.54 3.28
C PHE A 78 -3.01 -3.54 4.81
N THR A 79 -3.44 -2.44 5.45
CA THR A 79 -3.60 -2.39 6.90
C THR A 79 -4.65 -3.41 7.37
N LEU A 80 -5.77 -3.55 6.68
CA LEU A 80 -6.79 -4.55 7.00
C LEU A 80 -6.26 -5.98 6.87
N LEU A 81 -5.49 -6.29 5.82
CA LEU A 81 -4.85 -7.60 5.65
C LEU A 81 -3.87 -7.88 6.80
N PHE A 82 -3.08 -6.90 7.21
CA PHE A 82 -2.18 -7.03 8.36
C PHE A 82 -2.96 -7.33 9.65
N VAL A 83 -4.03 -6.57 9.93
CA VAL A 83 -4.86 -6.78 11.14
C VAL A 83 -5.57 -8.15 11.10
N HIS A 84 -5.97 -8.64 9.92
CA HIS A 84 -6.48 -10.01 9.76
C HIS A 84 -5.42 -11.06 10.08
N VAL A 85 -4.16 -10.88 9.66
CA VAL A 85 -3.08 -11.80 10.05
C VAL A 85 -2.91 -11.80 11.57
N CYS A 86 -2.97 -10.63 12.22
CA CYS A 86 -2.95 -10.56 13.69
C CYS A 86 -4.13 -11.29 14.34
N GLU A 87 -5.37 -11.15 13.81
CA GLU A 87 -6.56 -11.88 14.30
C GLU A 87 -6.40 -13.40 14.10
N ILE A 88 -5.83 -13.83 12.97
CA ILE A 88 -5.54 -15.24 12.70
C ILE A 88 -4.52 -15.79 13.70
N CYS A 89 -3.41 -15.08 13.91
CA CYS A 89 -2.38 -15.45 14.90
C CYS A 89 -2.98 -15.54 16.31
N GLU A 90 -3.79 -14.55 16.71
CA GLU A 90 -4.44 -14.55 18.02
C GLU A 90 -5.45 -15.70 18.16
N GLY A 91 -6.19 -16.02 17.11
CA GLY A 91 -7.11 -17.15 17.06
C GLY A 91 -6.42 -18.50 17.20
N PHE A 92 -5.28 -18.71 16.52
CA PHE A 92 -4.50 -19.95 16.63
C PHE A 92 -3.87 -20.12 18.01
N VAL A 93 -3.25 -19.07 18.56
CA VAL A 93 -2.65 -19.11 19.91
C VAL A 93 -3.73 -19.37 20.96
N SER A 94 -4.91 -18.79 20.78
CA SER A 94 -6.04 -19.01 21.69
C SER A 94 -6.57 -20.44 21.59
N ASP A 95 -6.76 -20.99 20.38
CA ASP A 95 -7.20 -22.38 20.16
C ASP A 95 -6.23 -23.39 20.78
N SER A 96 -4.92 -23.15 20.67
CA SER A 96 -3.89 -24.05 21.21
C SER A 96 -3.92 -24.19 22.74
N LYS A 97 -4.63 -23.30 23.46
CA LYS A 97 -4.79 -23.38 24.91
C LYS A 97 -5.97 -24.25 25.33
N TRP A 98 -6.92 -24.54 24.43
CA TRP A 98 -8.11 -25.32 24.72
C TRP A 98 -7.90 -26.82 24.42
N PRO A 99 -8.62 -27.73 25.11
CA PRO A 99 -8.46 -29.17 24.91
C PRO A 99 -9.14 -29.68 23.63
N THR A 100 -10.25 -29.08 23.17
CA THR A 100 -10.80 -29.33 21.82
C THR A 100 -10.51 -28.19 20.86
N ARG A 101 -10.72 -28.45 19.56
CA ARG A 101 -10.57 -27.43 18.51
C ARG A 101 -11.81 -26.55 18.42
N HIS A 102 -11.59 -25.23 18.50
CA HIS A 102 -12.57 -24.16 18.47
C HIS A 102 -12.41 -23.32 17.19
N LEU A 103 -12.98 -23.81 16.08
CA LEU A 103 -12.77 -23.19 14.76
C LEU A 103 -13.31 -21.76 14.65
N HIS A 104 -14.33 -21.40 15.43
CA HIS A 104 -14.91 -20.05 15.43
C HIS A 104 -13.89 -18.95 15.76
N LEU A 105 -12.76 -19.29 16.43
CA LEU A 105 -11.73 -18.33 16.83
C LEU A 105 -10.89 -17.81 15.66
N PHE A 106 -10.65 -18.62 14.62
CA PHE A 106 -9.75 -18.27 13.51
C PHE A 106 -10.42 -18.37 12.14
N LEU A 107 -11.46 -19.19 11.97
CA LEU A 107 -12.11 -19.39 10.67
C LEU A 107 -12.72 -18.10 10.09
N PRO A 108 -13.45 -17.26 10.87
CA PRO A 108 -13.94 -15.97 10.37
C PRO A 108 -12.80 -15.03 9.95
N ALA A 109 -11.66 -15.07 10.66
CA ALA A 109 -10.50 -14.24 10.34
C ALA A 109 -9.82 -14.69 9.02
N ILE A 110 -9.67 -16.01 8.80
CA ILE A 110 -9.16 -16.56 7.53
C ILE A 110 -10.09 -16.19 6.38
N MET A 111 -11.39 -16.37 6.55
CA MET A 111 -12.36 -16.01 5.51
C MET A 111 -12.40 -14.51 5.26
N GLY A 112 -12.24 -13.68 6.30
CA GLY A 112 -12.06 -12.24 6.18
C GLY A 112 -10.82 -11.85 5.40
N PHE A 113 -9.69 -12.53 5.63
CA PHE A 113 -8.46 -12.33 4.87
C PHE A 113 -8.64 -12.66 3.38
N VAL A 114 -9.25 -13.81 3.07
CA VAL A 114 -9.57 -14.20 1.68
C VAL A 114 -10.56 -13.22 1.04
N ALA A 115 -11.58 -12.78 1.78
CA ALA A 115 -12.53 -11.77 1.32
C ALA A 115 -11.85 -10.42 1.05
N ALA A 116 -10.91 -9.98 1.89
CA ALA A 116 -10.14 -8.76 1.67
C ALA A 116 -9.27 -8.85 0.40
N ILE A 117 -8.59 -9.98 0.15
CA ILE A 117 -7.82 -10.20 -1.08
C ILE A 117 -8.73 -10.20 -2.32
N THR A 118 -9.83 -10.95 -2.26
CA THR A 118 -10.77 -10.99 -3.40
C THR A 118 -11.43 -9.65 -3.64
N SER A 119 -11.71 -8.86 -2.59
CA SER A 119 -12.25 -7.50 -2.70
C SER A 119 -11.32 -6.55 -3.48
N ILE A 120 -10.00 -6.61 -3.23
CA ILE A 120 -9.05 -5.73 -3.91
C ILE A 120 -8.77 -6.20 -5.34
N VAL A 121 -8.76 -7.51 -5.58
CA VAL A 121 -8.66 -8.09 -6.94
C VAL A 121 -9.90 -7.73 -7.77
N TYR A 122 -11.08 -7.82 -7.17
CA TYR A 122 -12.34 -7.41 -7.79
C TYR A 122 -12.35 -5.92 -8.12
N TYR A 123 -11.93 -5.08 -7.16
CA TYR A 123 -11.78 -3.65 -7.39
C TYR A 123 -10.82 -3.35 -8.55
N HIS A 124 -9.66 -4.01 -8.61
CA HIS A 124 -8.69 -3.80 -9.67
C HIS A 124 -9.27 -4.13 -11.06
N ASN A 125 -10.01 -5.23 -11.18
CA ASN A 125 -10.66 -5.61 -12.44
C ASN A 125 -11.78 -4.62 -12.85
N ILE A 126 -12.50 -4.04 -11.89
CA ILE A 126 -13.49 -3.00 -12.19
C ILE A 126 -12.82 -1.69 -12.62
N GLU A 127 -11.69 -1.36 -12.01
CA GLU A 127 -10.93 -0.15 -12.34
C GLU A 127 -10.32 -0.22 -13.75
N THR A 128 -9.81 -1.39 -14.16
CA THR A 128 -9.27 -1.58 -15.51
C THR A 128 -10.36 -1.60 -16.59
N SER A 129 -11.55 -2.14 -16.26
CA SER A 129 -12.70 -2.20 -17.16
C SER A 129 -13.57 -0.94 -17.16
N ASN A 130 -13.42 -0.06 -16.18
CA ASN A 130 -14.15 1.20 -16.01
C ASN A 130 -15.69 1.05 -15.94
N PHE A 131 -16.18 0.04 -15.22
CA PHE A 131 -17.61 -0.21 -14.97
C PHE A 131 -18.01 0.04 -13.51
N PRO A 132 -18.17 1.31 -13.06
CA PRO A 132 -18.35 1.65 -11.65
C PRO A 132 -19.62 1.08 -11.01
N LYS A 133 -20.69 0.80 -11.78
CA LYS A 133 -21.94 0.21 -11.25
C LYS A 133 -21.71 -1.12 -10.52
N LEU A 134 -20.69 -1.87 -10.91
CA LEU A 134 -20.36 -3.17 -10.34
C LEU A 134 -19.73 -3.06 -8.93
N LEU A 135 -19.26 -1.87 -8.55
CA LEU A 135 -18.77 -1.56 -7.19
C LEU A 135 -19.87 -1.57 -6.13
N LEU A 136 -21.16 -1.52 -6.53
CA LEU A 136 -22.28 -1.60 -5.58
C LEU A 136 -22.26 -2.88 -4.75
N ALA A 137 -21.89 -4.01 -5.34
CA ALA A 137 -21.72 -5.28 -4.61
C ALA A 137 -20.66 -5.15 -3.51
N LEU A 138 -19.55 -4.47 -3.81
CA LEU A 138 -18.47 -4.23 -2.85
C LEU A 138 -18.90 -3.26 -1.74
N PHE A 139 -19.68 -2.22 -2.07
CA PHE A 139 -20.26 -1.32 -1.08
C PHE A 139 -21.21 -2.03 -0.09
N LEU A 140 -22.10 -2.89 -0.60
CA LEU A 140 -22.99 -3.71 0.24
C LEU A 140 -22.20 -4.65 1.16
N TYR A 141 -21.10 -5.22 0.67
CA TYR A 141 -20.20 -6.03 1.49
C TYR A 141 -19.60 -5.23 2.65
N TRP A 142 -19.05 -4.03 2.40
CA TRP A 142 -18.45 -3.22 3.47
C TRP A 142 -19.49 -2.80 4.52
N ILE A 143 -20.72 -2.49 4.13
CA ILE A 143 -21.82 -2.22 5.08
C ILE A 143 -22.07 -3.45 5.95
N MET A 144 -22.24 -4.63 5.33
CA MET A 144 -22.55 -5.84 6.07
C MET A 144 -21.42 -6.22 7.04
N ALA A 145 -20.16 -6.18 6.59
CA ALA A 145 -18.99 -6.46 7.41
C ALA A 145 -18.81 -5.44 8.56
N PHE A 146 -19.10 -4.16 8.29
CA PHE A 146 -19.10 -3.12 9.32
C PHE A 146 -20.15 -3.40 10.39
N ILE A 147 -21.39 -3.74 9.99
CA ILE A 147 -22.48 -4.04 10.93
C ILE A 147 -22.15 -5.26 11.78
N THR A 148 -21.75 -6.38 11.19
CA THR A 148 -21.47 -7.62 11.96
C THR A 148 -20.34 -7.44 12.96
N LYS A 149 -19.24 -6.77 12.57
CA LYS A 149 -18.12 -6.49 13.48
C LYS A 149 -18.47 -5.44 14.53
N THR A 150 -19.34 -4.47 14.22
CA THR A 150 -19.85 -3.51 15.21
C THR A 150 -20.70 -4.20 16.26
N ILE A 151 -21.57 -5.16 15.88
CA ILE A 151 -22.33 -5.96 16.84
C ILE A 151 -21.37 -6.72 17.77
N LYS A 152 -20.30 -7.33 17.22
CA LYS A 152 -19.24 -7.99 18.02
C LYS A 152 -18.54 -7.03 18.99
N LEU A 153 -18.20 -5.82 18.55
CA LEU A 153 -17.57 -4.80 19.40
C LEU A 153 -18.50 -4.34 20.54
N VAL A 154 -19.77 -4.06 20.24
CA VAL A 154 -20.76 -3.65 21.26
C VAL A 154 -20.95 -4.72 22.32
N ARG A 155 -20.94 -6.00 21.93
CA ARG A 155 -20.99 -7.11 22.90
C ARG A 155 -19.78 -7.14 23.81
N TYR A 156 -18.59 -6.91 23.26
CA TYR A 156 -17.42 -6.82 24.13
C TYR A 156 -17.48 -5.65 25.13
N CYS A 157 -18.09 -4.52 24.74
CA CYS A 157 -18.32 -3.42 25.67
C CYS A 157 -19.34 -3.77 26.76
N GLN A 158 -20.37 -4.58 26.45
CA GLN A 158 -21.40 -4.99 27.42
C GLN A 158 -20.90 -6.01 28.43
N GLU A 159 -19.95 -6.86 28.05
CA GLU A 159 -19.32 -7.86 28.93
C GLU A 159 -18.14 -7.26 29.74
N GLU A 160 -18.03 -5.93 29.79
CA GLU A 160 -16.98 -5.17 30.51
C GLU A 160 -15.54 -5.61 30.14
N PHE A 161 -15.30 -5.96 28.87
CA PHE A 161 -13.93 -6.22 28.43
C PHE A 161 -13.10 -4.93 28.37
N TYR A 162 -11.98 -4.94 29.10
CA TYR A 162 -11.04 -3.82 29.15
C TYR A 162 -10.04 -3.85 27.98
N PHE A 163 -9.45 -2.69 27.66
CA PHE A 163 -8.35 -2.52 26.68
C PHE A 163 -7.12 -3.42 26.89
N GLY A 164 -7.03 -4.12 28.03
CA GLY A 164 -5.97 -5.09 28.30
C GLY A 164 -6.04 -6.38 27.45
N GLN A 165 -7.17 -6.65 26.79
CA GLN A 165 -7.34 -7.81 25.93
C GLN A 165 -7.08 -7.48 24.45
N LEU A 166 -6.21 -8.26 23.81
CA LEU A 166 -5.78 -8.01 22.44
C LEU A 166 -6.94 -8.09 21.43
N ARG A 167 -7.85 -9.06 21.62
CA ARG A 167 -8.99 -9.29 20.73
C ARG A 167 -9.95 -8.10 20.65
N PHE A 168 -10.14 -7.37 21.75
CA PHE A 168 -10.93 -6.14 21.77
C PHE A 168 -10.28 -5.05 20.90
N CYS A 169 -8.98 -4.81 21.08
CA CYS A 169 -8.22 -3.83 20.31
C CYS A 169 -8.17 -4.16 18.81
N ILE A 170 -7.98 -5.43 18.45
CA ILE A 170 -8.02 -5.90 17.05
C ILE A 170 -9.41 -5.67 16.45
N THR A 171 -10.47 -6.07 17.16
CA THR A 171 -11.85 -5.92 16.69
C THR A 171 -12.23 -4.44 16.53
N GLY A 172 -11.86 -3.58 17.49
CA GLY A 172 -12.05 -2.13 17.39
C GLY A 172 -11.33 -1.52 16.20
N THR A 173 -10.07 -1.91 15.97
CA THR A 173 -9.29 -1.47 14.80
C THR A 173 -9.95 -1.91 13.50
N MET A 174 -10.47 -3.13 13.42
CA MET A 174 -11.21 -3.61 12.24
C MET A 174 -12.48 -2.81 11.98
N VAL A 175 -13.27 -2.48 13.01
CA VAL A 175 -14.48 -1.66 12.86
C VAL A 175 -14.13 -0.30 12.26
N VAL A 176 -13.05 0.34 12.75
CA VAL A 176 -12.56 1.60 12.18
C VAL A 176 -12.13 1.44 10.73
N LEU A 177 -11.36 0.39 10.39
CA LEU A 177 -10.90 0.13 9.02
C LEU A 177 -12.05 -0.13 8.05
N TYR A 178 -13.04 -0.95 8.44
CA TYR A 178 -14.24 -1.19 7.65
C TYR A 178 -15.05 0.09 7.46
N GLY A 179 -15.19 0.91 8.50
CA GLY A 179 -15.85 2.22 8.42
C GLY A 179 -15.14 3.19 7.47
N LEU A 180 -13.81 3.26 7.52
CA LEU A 180 -13.01 4.08 6.61
C LEU A 180 -13.10 3.59 5.16
N LEU A 181 -13.06 2.28 4.91
CA LEU A 181 -13.24 1.71 3.57
C LEU A 181 -14.64 1.98 3.02
N MET A 182 -15.67 1.86 3.86
CA MET A 182 -17.03 2.26 3.53
C MET A 182 -17.11 3.76 3.18
N ALA A 183 -16.45 4.63 3.94
CA ALA A 183 -16.40 6.07 3.65
C ALA A 183 -15.70 6.36 2.30
N VAL A 184 -14.66 5.60 1.94
CA VAL A 184 -14.02 5.71 0.63
C VAL A 184 -14.98 5.30 -0.50
N GLU A 185 -15.76 4.21 -0.34
CA GLU A 185 -16.79 3.86 -1.33
C GLU A 185 -17.86 4.95 -1.49
N ILE A 186 -18.32 5.54 -0.38
CA ILE A 186 -19.27 6.65 -0.40
C ILE A 186 -18.67 7.85 -1.17
N ASN A 187 -17.39 8.15 -0.98
CA ASN A 187 -16.70 9.19 -1.74
C ASN A 187 -16.66 8.88 -3.24
N VAL A 188 -16.38 7.62 -3.62
CA VAL A 188 -16.42 7.20 -5.03
C VAL A 188 -17.82 7.36 -5.62
N ILE A 189 -18.87 6.95 -4.89
CA ILE A 189 -20.27 7.12 -5.30
C ILE A 189 -20.61 8.60 -5.50
N ARG A 190 -20.20 9.46 -4.56
CA ARG A 190 -20.42 10.92 -4.61
C ARG A 190 -19.73 11.57 -5.80
N VAL A 191 -18.45 11.27 -6.03
CA VAL A 191 -17.65 11.92 -7.07
C VAL A 191 -18.02 11.43 -8.47
N ARG A 192 -18.26 10.13 -8.65
CA ARG A 192 -18.63 9.55 -9.95
C ARG A 192 -20.12 9.64 -10.26
N LYS A 193 -20.96 9.88 -9.25
CA LYS A 193 -22.41 10.07 -9.37
C LYS A 193 -23.12 8.93 -10.13
N TYR A 194 -22.70 7.68 -9.92
CA TYR A 194 -23.17 6.56 -10.74
C TYR A 194 -24.40 5.80 -10.20
N VAL A 195 -24.81 6.03 -8.93
CA VAL A 195 -25.86 5.23 -8.26
C VAL A 195 -27.21 5.94 -8.14
N PHE A 196 -27.27 7.27 -8.07
CA PHE A 196 -28.54 7.98 -7.82
C PHE A 196 -28.68 9.32 -8.58
N PHE A 197 -27.81 9.58 -9.55
CA PHE A 197 -27.83 10.83 -10.31
C PHE A 197 -28.14 10.56 -11.79
N SER A 198 -29.01 11.38 -12.37
CA SER A 198 -29.47 11.24 -13.76
C SER A 198 -28.36 11.41 -14.81
N SER A 199 -27.25 12.06 -14.46
CA SER A 199 -26.10 12.29 -15.34
C SER A 199 -24.79 11.74 -14.72
N PRO A 200 -24.29 10.56 -15.14
CA PRO A 200 -23.03 10.02 -14.62
C PRO A 200 -21.83 10.82 -15.16
N GLN A 201 -20.87 11.14 -14.28
CA GLN A 201 -19.65 11.86 -14.67
C GLN A 201 -18.65 10.90 -15.33
N LYS A 202 -18.61 10.92 -16.67
CA LYS A 202 -17.63 10.17 -17.46
C LYS A 202 -16.31 10.94 -17.50
N VAL A 203 -15.29 10.43 -16.81
CA VAL A 203 -13.91 10.95 -16.87
C VAL A 203 -13.14 10.13 -17.89
N LYS A 204 -12.39 10.80 -18.77
CA LYS A 204 -11.54 10.16 -19.77
C LYS A 204 -10.22 9.69 -19.13
N PRO A 205 -9.61 8.59 -19.59
CA PRO A 205 -8.26 8.21 -19.22
C PRO A 205 -7.25 9.34 -19.53
N PRO A 206 -6.16 9.46 -18.75
CA PRO A 206 -5.05 10.38 -19.03
C PRO A 206 -4.57 10.31 -20.48
N GLU A 207 -4.21 11.45 -21.07
CA GLU A 207 -3.71 11.54 -22.45
C GLU A 207 -2.45 10.69 -22.67
N ASP A 208 -1.59 10.59 -21.66
CA ASP A 208 -0.38 9.75 -21.68
C ASP A 208 -0.67 8.26 -21.95
N LEU A 209 -1.79 7.74 -21.42
CA LEU A 209 -2.19 6.34 -21.63
C LEU A 209 -2.80 6.11 -23.01
N GLN A 210 -3.21 7.17 -23.70
CA GLN A 210 -3.76 7.11 -25.05
C GLN A 210 -2.64 7.11 -26.12
N ASP A 211 -1.46 7.64 -25.78
CA ASP A 211 -0.27 7.56 -26.63
C ASP A 211 0.40 6.18 -26.51
N LEU A 212 0.19 5.33 -27.52
CA LEU A 212 0.80 4.00 -27.63
C LEU A 212 2.35 4.02 -27.59
N GLY A 213 2.96 5.19 -27.77
CA GLY A 213 4.39 5.39 -27.59
C GLY A 213 4.87 5.36 -26.15
N VAL A 214 3.99 5.57 -25.15
CA VAL A 214 4.36 5.59 -23.73
C VAL A 214 4.40 4.16 -23.18
N ARG A 215 5.60 3.69 -22.84
CA ARG A 215 5.82 2.34 -22.27
C ARG A 215 6.23 2.36 -20.80
N PHE A 216 6.66 3.53 -20.30
CA PHE A 216 6.94 3.74 -18.89
C PHE A 216 5.64 4.04 -18.14
N LEU A 217 5.05 3.00 -17.55
CA LEU A 217 3.69 3.03 -16.99
C LEU A 217 3.63 3.32 -15.47
N GLN A 218 4.78 3.34 -14.79
CA GLN A 218 4.88 3.45 -13.32
C GLN A 218 3.98 4.53 -12.68
N PRO A 219 3.77 5.75 -13.25
CA PRO A 219 2.88 6.73 -12.63
C PRO A 219 1.39 6.33 -12.61
N PHE A 220 0.97 5.49 -13.56
CA PHE A 220 -0.45 5.17 -13.83
C PHE A 220 -0.88 3.79 -13.34
N VAL A 221 0.04 3.00 -12.76
CA VAL A 221 -0.30 1.69 -12.22
C VAL A 221 -0.78 1.78 -10.77
N ASN A 222 -1.44 0.71 -10.32
CA ASN A 222 -1.91 0.58 -8.96
C ASN A 222 -0.76 0.60 -7.94
N LEU A 223 -1.09 0.86 -6.68
CA LEU A 223 -0.08 0.99 -5.62
C LEU A 223 0.80 -0.27 -5.47
N LEU A 224 0.21 -1.46 -5.61
CA LEU A 224 0.95 -2.72 -5.53
C LEU A 224 1.99 -2.84 -6.65
N SER A 225 1.60 -2.57 -7.90
CA SER A 225 2.50 -2.60 -9.05
C SER A 225 3.56 -1.51 -8.99
N LYS A 226 3.26 -0.35 -8.37
CA LYS A 226 4.26 0.68 -8.08
C LYS A 226 5.32 0.18 -7.10
N ALA A 227 4.90 -0.56 -6.07
CA ALA A 227 5.76 -1.05 -5.00
C ALA A 227 6.63 -2.25 -5.42
N THR A 228 6.07 -3.20 -6.18
CA THR A 228 6.75 -4.42 -6.61
C THR A 228 7.31 -4.34 -8.04
N TYR A 229 7.11 -3.22 -8.72
CA TYR A 229 7.47 -3.01 -10.13
C TYR A 229 6.91 -4.06 -11.11
N TRP A 230 5.70 -4.57 -10.82
CA TRP A 230 5.10 -5.64 -11.62
C TRP A 230 4.95 -5.30 -13.11
N TRP A 231 4.74 -4.03 -13.45
CA TRP A 231 4.61 -3.57 -14.84
C TRP A 231 5.90 -3.73 -15.65
N MET A 232 7.06 -3.92 -15.01
CA MET A 232 8.34 -4.17 -15.70
C MET A 232 8.47 -5.60 -16.22
N ASN A 233 7.69 -6.56 -15.68
CA ASN A 233 7.81 -7.98 -16.05
C ASN A 233 7.71 -8.22 -17.57
N PRO A 234 6.73 -7.66 -18.30
CA PRO A 234 6.67 -7.82 -19.76
C PRO A 234 7.90 -7.24 -20.48
N LEU A 235 8.45 -6.12 -20.00
CA LEU A 235 9.63 -5.49 -20.58
C LEU A 235 10.87 -6.37 -20.39
N ILE A 236 11.10 -6.87 -19.17
CA ILE A 236 12.24 -7.74 -18.85
C ILE A 236 12.19 -9.04 -19.64
N ILE A 237 11.01 -9.67 -19.71
CA ILE A 237 10.82 -10.91 -20.49
C ILE A 237 11.04 -10.64 -21.98
N SER A 238 10.59 -9.50 -22.50
CA SER A 238 10.83 -9.11 -23.89
C SER A 238 12.30 -8.83 -24.17
N ALA A 239 13.02 -8.23 -23.22
CA ALA A 239 14.44 -7.89 -23.34
C ALA A 239 15.33 -9.14 -23.45
N HIS A 240 14.91 -10.26 -22.85
CA HIS A 240 15.59 -11.53 -23.01
C HIS A 240 15.44 -12.09 -24.44
N LYS A 241 14.29 -11.84 -25.09
CA LYS A 241 14.02 -12.35 -26.44
C LYS A 241 14.60 -11.47 -27.54
N LYS A 242 14.65 -10.15 -27.34
CA LYS A 242 15.13 -9.17 -28.32
C LYS A 242 15.91 -8.06 -27.60
N PRO A 243 17.03 -7.59 -28.16
CA PRO A 243 17.74 -6.45 -27.60
C PRO A 243 16.83 -5.21 -27.54
N ILE A 244 17.06 -4.35 -26.55
CA ILE A 244 16.23 -3.17 -26.30
C ILE A 244 16.70 -2.02 -27.19
N ASP A 245 15.93 -1.69 -28.21
CA ASP A 245 16.11 -0.47 -28.99
C ASP A 245 15.51 0.75 -28.28
N LEU A 246 15.95 1.97 -28.65
CA LEU A 246 15.34 3.23 -28.18
C LEU A 246 13.83 3.28 -28.43
N LYS A 247 13.37 2.69 -29.55
CA LYS A 247 11.94 2.56 -29.87
C LYS A 247 11.20 1.64 -28.89
N ALA A 248 11.90 0.68 -28.28
CA ALA A 248 11.32 -0.27 -27.34
C ALA A 248 11.15 0.31 -25.93
N ILE A 249 11.94 1.32 -25.54
CA ILE A 249 11.84 2.05 -24.27
C ILE A 249 10.59 2.95 -24.27
N GLY A 250 10.23 3.51 -25.42
CA GLY A 250 9.07 4.39 -25.58
C GLY A 250 9.30 5.83 -25.09
N LYS A 251 8.24 6.62 -25.13
CA LYS A 251 8.22 8.01 -24.66
C LYS A 251 8.00 8.05 -23.14
N LEU A 252 8.51 9.11 -22.53
CA LEU A 252 8.26 9.43 -21.12
C LEU A 252 6.88 10.08 -20.92
N PRO A 253 6.21 9.81 -19.78
CA PRO A 253 4.98 10.50 -19.38
C PRO A 253 5.17 12.01 -19.27
N ILE A 254 4.10 12.79 -19.47
CA ILE A 254 4.12 14.26 -19.43
C ILE A 254 4.75 14.79 -18.14
N ALA A 255 4.48 14.15 -16.99
CA ALA A 255 5.01 14.55 -15.69
C ALA A 255 6.55 14.48 -15.58
N MET A 256 7.20 13.65 -16.40
CA MET A 256 8.66 13.47 -16.38
C MET A 256 9.36 14.17 -17.55
N ARG A 257 8.62 14.92 -18.38
CA ARG A 257 9.21 15.65 -19.50
C ARG A 257 9.95 16.88 -19.00
N ALA A 258 11.13 17.13 -19.57
CA ALA A 258 11.98 18.28 -19.24
C ALA A 258 11.24 19.63 -19.35
N LEU A 259 10.37 19.80 -20.35
CA LEU A 259 9.57 21.02 -20.52
C LEU A 259 8.62 21.26 -19.34
N THR A 260 7.89 20.22 -18.90
CA THR A 260 6.98 20.30 -17.76
C THR A 260 7.72 20.67 -16.48
N ASN A 261 8.86 20.01 -16.24
CA ASN A 261 9.70 20.26 -15.06
C ASN A 261 10.37 21.63 -15.10
N TYR A 262 10.74 22.13 -16.29
CA TYR A 262 11.23 23.48 -16.50
C TYR A 262 10.19 24.52 -16.10
N VAL A 263 8.96 24.40 -16.62
CA VAL A 263 7.86 25.34 -16.31
C VAL A 263 7.49 25.30 -14.82
N LEU A 264 7.59 24.14 -14.18
CA LEU A 264 7.36 24.02 -12.73
C LEU A 264 8.40 24.78 -11.90
N ALA A 265 9.65 24.82 -12.36
CA ALA A 265 10.75 25.50 -11.68
C ALA A 265 10.83 27.00 -12.04
N ASP A 266 10.39 27.39 -13.24
CA ASP A 266 10.48 28.76 -13.75
C ASP A 266 9.32 29.63 -13.26
N HIS A 267 9.64 30.65 -12.47
CA HIS A 267 8.69 31.61 -11.93
C HIS A 267 9.20 33.05 -12.16
N PRO A 268 8.59 33.82 -13.08
CA PRO A 268 9.16 35.08 -13.56
C PRO A 268 9.13 36.24 -12.54
N ASN A 269 8.28 36.16 -11.50
CA ASN A 269 7.98 37.30 -10.63
C ASN A 269 8.72 37.30 -9.27
N ARG A 270 9.82 36.55 -9.10
CA ARG A 270 10.52 36.47 -7.81
C ARG A 270 12.04 36.55 -7.92
N THR A 271 12.66 36.88 -6.78
CA THR A 271 14.10 36.95 -6.61
C THR A 271 14.77 35.64 -7.07
N PRO A 272 15.78 35.70 -7.94
CA PRO A 272 16.37 34.53 -8.56
C PRO A 272 17.21 33.77 -7.53
N SER A 273 16.66 32.70 -6.95
CA SER A 273 17.41 31.77 -6.11
C SER A 273 17.14 30.34 -6.54
N ILE A 274 18.20 29.68 -7.02
CA ILE A 274 18.14 28.30 -7.56
C ILE A 274 17.72 27.32 -6.46
N TRP A 275 18.25 27.50 -5.25
CA TRP A 275 17.92 26.65 -4.09
C TRP A 275 16.44 26.72 -3.70
N LEU A 276 15.85 27.91 -3.67
CA LEU A 276 14.43 28.07 -3.33
C LEU A 276 13.52 27.50 -4.43
N ALA A 277 13.88 27.71 -5.69
CA ALA A 277 13.15 27.14 -6.83
C ALA A 277 13.18 25.60 -6.78
N MET A 278 14.36 25.02 -6.52
CA MET A 278 14.53 23.57 -6.39
C MET A 278 13.72 23.00 -5.22
N TYR A 279 13.81 23.62 -4.04
CA TYR A 279 13.04 23.17 -2.87
C TYR A 279 11.54 23.28 -3.09
N ARG A 280 11.06 24.34 -3.75
CA ARG A 280 9.64 24.53 -4.02
C ARG A 280 9.10 23.54 -5.06
N ALA A 281 9.84 23.30 -6.13
CA ALA A 281 9.42 22.40 -7.21
C ALA A 281 9.54 20.92 -6.82
N PHE A 282 10.63 20.53 -6.15
CA PHE A 282 10.95 19.12 -5.89
C PHE A 282 10.95 18.72 -4.41
N GLY A 283 10.74 19.66 -3.48
CA GLY A 283 10.77 19.38 -2.04
C GLY A 283 9.65 18.45 -1.55
N ARG A 284 8.46 18.51 -2.15
CA ARG A 284 7.33 17.63 -1.79
C ARG A 284 7.66 16.14 -2.03
N PRO A 285 8.10 15.74 -3.24
CA PRO A 285 8.59 14.38 -3.48
C PRO A 285 9.77 13.95 -2.59
N ILE A 286 10.74 14.84 -2.33
CA ILE A 286 11.89 14.52 -1.47
C ILE A 286 11.43 14.24 -0.04
N LEU A 287 10.55 15.08 0.52
CA LEU A 287 9.95 14.84 1.83
C LEU A 287 9.21 13.51 1.88
N LEU A 288 8.43 13.17 0.85
CA LEU A 288 7.77 11.88 0.75
C LEU A 288 8.78 10.71 0.76
N SER A 289 9.85 10.81 -0.02
CA SER A 289 10.91 9.81 -0.03
C SER A 289 11.56 9.64 1.35
N SER A 290 11.87 10.75 2.03
CA SER A 290 12.44 10.72 3.36
C SER A 290 11.50 10.08 4.37
N THR A 291 10.19 10.31 4.28
CA THR A 291 9.22 9.63 5.17
C THR A 291 9.21 8.11 4.96
N PHE A 292 9.27 7.63 3.71
CA PHE A 292 9.40 6.19 3.44
C PHE A 292 10.71 5.62 3.95
N ARG A 293 11.80 6.38 3.84
CA ARG A 293 13.10 5.98 4.37
C ARG A 293 13.05 5.80 5.88
N TYR A 294 12.54 6.78 6.61
CA TYR A 294 12.38 6.71 8.06
C TYR A 294 11.52 5.52 8.50
N LEU A 295 10.39 5.29 7.83
CA LEU A 295 9.55 4.12 8.12
C LEU A 295 10.31 2.82 7.89
N ALA A 296 11.07 2.71 6.80
CA ALA A 296 11.88 1.54 6.51
C ALA A 296 12.96 1.32 7.59
N ASP A 297 13.63 2.36 8.05
CA ASP A 297 14.67 2.24 9.08
C ASP A 297 14.06 1.82 10.43
N LEU A 298 12.90 2.36 10.82
CA LEU A 298 12.14 1.92 12.00
C LEU A 298 11.74 0.43 11.93
N LEU A 299 11.22 0.00 10.78
CA LEU A 299 10.89 -1.40 10.51
C LEU A 299 12.15 -2.29 10.49
N GLY A 300 13.33 -1.74 10.19
CA GLY A 300 14.60 -2.44 10.25
C GLY A 300 15.01 -2.82 11.67
N PHE A 301 14.70 -1.99 12.66
CA PHE A 301 14.95 -2.32 14.07
C PHE A 301 14.01 -3.41 14.61
N ALA A 302 12.84 -3.61 14.00
CA ALA A 302 11.96 -4.71 14.36
C ALA A 302 12.60 -6.09 14.12
N GLY A 303 13.55 -6.19 13.18
CA GLY A 303 14.27 -7.43 12.87
C GLY A 303 15.02 -8.01 14.09
N PRO A 304 16.04 -7.31 14.61
CA PRO A 304 16.77 -7.74 15.81
C PRO A 304 15.88 -7.91 17.05
N LEU A 305 14.88 -7.04 17.24
CA LEU A 305 13.95 -7.13 18.37
C LEU A 305 13.12 -8.42 18.34
N CYS A 306 12.58 -8.80 17.17
CA CYS A 306 11.85 -10.06 17.03
C CYS A 306 12.76 -11.27 17.25
N ILE A 307 14.01 -11.22 16.78
CA ILE A 307 14.98 -12.31 16.98
C ILE A 307 15.30 -12.49 18.47
N SER A 308 15.54 -11.40 19.20
CA SER A 308 15.76 -11.45 20.66
C SER A 308 14.54 -12.07 21.37
N GLY A 309 13.33 -11.60 21.04
CA GLY A 309 12.10 -12.13 21.63
C GLY A 309 11.88 -13.62 21.35
N ILE A 310 12.25 -14.10 20.15
CA ILE A 310 12.19 -15.53 19.80
C ILE A 310 13.17 -16.31 20.70
N ILE A 311 14.42 -15.87 20.80
CA ILE A 311 15.45 -16.55 21.62
C ILE A 311 15.04 -16.59 23.10
N ASP A 312 14.54 -15.48 23.64
CA ASP A 312 14.13 -15.37 25.04
C ASP A 312 12.97 -16.32 25.35
N SER A 313 12.01 -16.44 24.44
CA SER A 313 10.90 -17.36 24.58
C SER A 313 11.31 -18.84 24.46
N LEU A 314 12.25 -19.17 23.57
CA LEU A 314 12.85 -20.52 23.54
C LEU A 314 13.62 -20.86 24.82
N SER A 315 14.19 -19.87 25.50
CA SER A 315 14.98 -20.08 26.72
C SER A 315 14.11 -20.29 27.97
N THR A 316 12.88 -19.78 27.96
CA THR A 316 11.94 -19.87 29.08
C THR A 316 10.96 -21.03 28.87
N ASN A 317 11.23 -22.16 29.50
CA ASN A 317 10.32 -23.32 29.47
C ASN A 317 8.91 -22.94 29.98
N ASP A 318 7.92 -23.07 29.10
CA ASP A 318 6.52 -22.67 29.24
C ASP A 318 5.88 -23.04 30.60
N THR A 319 5.68 -22.04 31.47
CA THR A 319 4.54 -22.09 32.39
C THR A 319 3.30 -21.66 31.61
N LYS A 320 2.53 -22.65 31.12
CA LYS A 320 1.25 -22.42 30.44
C LYS A 320 0.33 -21.57 31.33
N SER A 321 0.28 -20.27 31.09
CA SER A 321 -0.58 -19.37 31.86
C SER A 321 -2.04 -19.72 31.54
N THR A 322 -2.75 -20.19 32.56
CA THR A 322 -4.12 -20.74 32.52
C THR A 322 -5.19 -19.66 32.36
N LYS A 323 -4.85 -18.51 31.76
CA LYS A 323 -5.81 -17.42 31.53
C LYS A 323 -6.44 -17.60 30.14
N PRO A 324 -7.78 -17.63 30.05
CA PRO A 324 -8.50 -17.84 28.79
C PRO A 324 -8.38 -16.66 27.83
N PHE A 325 -7.97 -15.47 28.30
CA PHE A 325 -7.83 -14.26 27.49
C PHE A 325 -6.36 -13.88 27.33
N LEU A 326 -5.93 -13.69 26.08
CA LEU A 326 -4.55 -13.36 25.72
C LEU A 326 -4.28 -11.86 25.92
N SER A 327 -3.32 -11.54 26.79
CA SER A 327 -2.78 -10.18 26.88
C SER A 327 -1.83 -9.91 25.70
N SER A 328 -1.70 -8.66 25.27
CA SER A 328 -0.77 -8.25 24.21
C SER A 328 0.68 -8.67 24.48
N ARG A 329 1.08 -8.73 25.76
CA ARG A 329 2.42 -9.20 26.15
C ARG A 329 2.61 -10.69 25.95
N ASP A 330 1.57 -11.49 26.18
CA ASP A 330 1.63 -12.94 25.99
C ASP A 330 1.57 -13.31 24.50
N PHE A 331 0.88 -12.49 23.69
CA PHE A 331 0.89 -12.62 22.22
C PHE A 331 2.29 -12.41 21.62
N LEU A 332 3.03 -11.41 22.11
CA LEU A 332 4.39 -11.11 21.65
C LEU A 332 5.47 -12.03 22.25
N LYS A 333 5.10 -12.99 23.12
CA LYS A 333 6.01 -14.04 23.58
C LYS A 333 5.98 -15.26 22.68
N ASP A 334 4.91 -15.50 21.94
CA ASP A 334 4.80 -16.70 21.10
C ASP A 334 5.78 -16.65 19.92
N ASN A 335 6.56 -17.72 19.76
CA ASN A 335 7.67 -17.81 18.82
C ASN A 335 7.17 -17.78 17.38
N TYR A 336 6.04 -18.44 17.09
CA TYR A 336 5.46 -18.50 15.76
C TYR A 336 4.84 -17.16 15.38
N VAL A 337 4.19 -16.48 16.32
CA VAL A 337 3.66 -15.13 16.11
C VAL A 337 4.78 -14.14 15.82
N LEU A 338 5.85 -14.14 16.61
CA LEU A 338 7.03 -13.30 16.37
C LEU A 338 7.68 -13.58 15.02
N ALA A 339 7.76 -14.85 14.59
CA ALA A 339 8.30 -15.21 13.27
C ALA A 339 7.46 -14.67 12.11
N VAL A 340 6.12 -14.76 12.20
CA VAL A 340 5.21 -14.18 11.20
C VAL A 340 5.31 -12.66 11.19
N LEU A 341 5.37 -12.02 12.37
CA LEU A 341 5.54 -10.56 12.47
C LEU A 341 6.87 -10.10 11.87
N LEU A 342 7.96 -10.83 12.13
CA LEU A 342 9.27 -10.59 11.54
C LEU A 342 9.20 -10.67 10.01
N PHE A 343 8.58 -11.70 9.46
CA PHE A 343 8.42 -11.86 8.00
C PHE A 343 7.68 -10.67 7.38
N LEU A 344 6.56 -10.24 7.97
CA LEU A 344 5.78 -9.11 7.48
C LEU A 344 6.55 -7.78 7.61
N ALA A 345 7.24 -7.57 8.73
CA ALA A 345 8.07 -6.39 8.97
C ALA A 345 9.19 -6.28 7.92
N LEU A 346 9.87 -7.39 7.60
CA LEU A 346 10.93 -7.42 6.59
C LEU A 346 10.42 -7.12 5.17
N ILE A 347 9.27 -7.68 4.77
CA ILE A 347 8.66 -7.36 3.48
C ILE A 347 8.34 -5.87 3.39
N LEU A 348 7.73 -5.31 4.43
CA LEU A 348 7.34 -3.90 4.45
C LEU A 348 8.56 -2.98 4.47
N GLN A 349 9.57 -3.31 5.28
CA GLN A 349 10.88 -2.63 5.31
C GLN A 349 11.48 -2.52 3.91
N ARG A 350 11.65 -3.67 3.24
CA ARG A 350 12.31 -3.72 1.92
C ARG A 350 11.51 -2.98 0.87
N THR A 351 10.18 -3.06 0.95
CA THR A 351 9.29 -2.37 0.02
C THR A 351 9.37 -0.85 0.17
N PHE A 352 9.28 -0.33 1.41
CA PHE A 352 9.39 1.12 1.66
C PHE A 352 10.78 1.66 1.32
N LEU A 353 11.84 0.88 1.60
CA LEU A 353 13.20 1.24 1.23
C LEU A 353 13.34 1.41 -0.29
N GLN A 354 12.83 0.45 -1.07
CA GLN A 354 12.86 0.52 -2.54
C GLN A 354 11.99 1.65 -3.10
N ALA A 355 10.82 1.89 -2.50
CA ALA A 355 9.96 3.01 -2.88
C ALA A 355 10.64 4.37 -2.61
N SER A 356 11.32 4.52 -1.47
CA SER A 356 12.12 5.71 -1.16
C SER A 356 13.20 5.93 -2.22
N TYR A 357 14.00 4.91 -2.52
CA TYR A 357 15.05 5.03 -3.54
C TYR A 357 14.49 5.46 -4.90
N TYR A 358 13.40 4.86 -5.34
CA TYR A 358 12.78 5.22 -6.61
C TYR A 358 12.30 6.67 -6.66
N VAL A 359 11.57 7.14 -5.64
CA VAL A 359 11.09 8.53 -5.59
C VAL A 359 12.26 9.51 -5.63
N THR A 360 13.34 9.24 -4.89
CA THR A 360 14.54 10.10 -4.91
C THR A 360 15.23 10.08 -6.27
N ILE A 361 15.36 8.92 -6.89
CA ILE A 361 15.98 8.77 -8.21
C ILE A 361 15.16 9.50 -9.27
N GLU A 362 13.84 9.31 -9.28
CA GLU A 362 12.92 10.01 -10.17
C GLU A 362 13.07 11.54 -10.04
N THR A 363 13.07 12.04 -8.81
CA THR A 363 13.14 13.49 -8.55
C THR A 363 14.47 14.10 -8.95
N GLY A 364 15.59 13.41 -8.70
CA GLY A 364 16.89 13.87 -9.16
C GLY A 364 17.02 13.88 -10.69
N ILE A 365 16.46 12.88 -11.39
CA ILE A 365 16.43 12.86 -12.85
C ILE A 365 15.56 14.02 -13.40
N ASN A 366 14.39 14.24 -12.82
CA ASN A 366 13.48 15.33 -13.20
C ASN A 366 14.12 16.71 -12.97
N LEU A 367 14.83 16.90 -11.85
CA LEU A 367 15.61 18.09 -11.57
C LEU A 367 16.68 18.30 -12.64
N ARG A 368 17.48 17.26 -12.94
CA ARG A 368 18.53 17.34 -13.96
C ARG A 368 17.95 17.75 -15.32
N GLY A 369 16.81 17.17 -15.71
CA GLY A 369 16.10 17.55 -16.93
C GLY A 369 15.69 19.03 -16.96
N ALA A 370 15.16 19.56 -15.86
CA ALA A 370 14.80 20.98 -15.74
C ALA A 370 16.03 21.89 -15.76
N LEU A 371 17.08 21.54 -15.03
CA LEU A 371 18.34 22.30 -14.99
C LEU A 371 18.98 22.40 -16.37
N LEU A 372 19.05 21.30 -17.11
CA LEU A 372 19.58 21.29 -18.47
C LEU A 372 18.77 22.22 -19.39
N ALA A 373 17.45 22.20 -19.29
CA ALA A 373 16.59 23.11 -20.06
C ALA A 373 16.81 24.59 -19.66
N MET A 374 16.96 24.88 -18.36
CA MET A 374 17.25 26.24 -17.87
C MET A 374 18.63 26.75 -18.33
N ILE A 375 19.67 25.91 -18.22
CA ILE A 375 21.01 26.23 -18.68
C ILE A 375 20.98 26.48 -20.19
N TYR A 376 20.31 25.62 -20.96
CA TYR A 376 20.20 25.78 -22.41
C TYR A 376 19.43 27.06 -22.81
N ASN A 377 18.30 27.37 -22.17
CA ASN A 377 17.56 28.62 -22.41
C ASN A 377 18.42 29.86 -22.06
N LYS A 378 19.24 29.77 -21.00
CA LYS A 378 20.19 30.83 -20.67
C LYS A 378 21.28 30.96 -21.73
N ILE A 379 21.85 29.87 -22.22
CA ILE A 379 22.86 29.85 -23.30
C ILE A 379 22.32 30.53 -24.55
N LEU A 380 21.08 30.25 -24.95
CA LEU A 380 20.45 30.88 -26.12
C LEU A 380 20.28 32.40 -26.01
N ARG A 381 20.36 32.97 -24.79
CA ARG A 381 20.22 34.41 -24.51
C ARG A 381 21.53 35.08 -24.08
N LEU A 382 22.64 34.32 -24.00
CA LEU A 382 23.93 34.89 -23.64
C LEU A 382 24.45 35.75 -24.80
N SER A 383 24.93 36.95 -24.46
CA SER A 383 25.61 37.82 -25.43
C SER A 383 26.94 37.20 -25.83
N THR A 384 27.26 37.28 -27.13
CA THR A 384 28.55 36.85 -27.70
C THR A 384 29.73 37.60 -27.08
N SER A 385 29.52 38.80 -26.52
CA SER A 385 30.53 39.57 -25.80
C SER A 385 31.16 38.82 -24.62
N ASN A 386 30.37 38.05 -23.86
CA ASN A 386 30.86 37.34 -22.68
C ASN A 386 31.67 36.10 -23.06
N LEU A 387 31.39 35.51 -24.23
CA LEU A 387 32.19 34.43 -24.81
C LEU A 387 33.48 34.98 -25.43
N SER A 388 33.42 36.14 -26.10
CA SER A 388 34.58 36.74 -26.77
C SER A 388 35.55 37.44 -25.82
N MET A 389 35.06 37.96 -24.69
CA MET A 389 35.90 38.57 -23.63
C MET A 389 36.61 37.52 -22.76
N GLY A 390 36.36 36.22 -22.98
CA GLY A 390 37.05 35.13 -22.27
C GLY A 390 36.59 34.90 -20.83
N GLU A 391 35.55 35.60 -20.35
CA GLU A 391 35.00 35.39 -19.00
C GLU A 391 34.38 33.99 -18.82
N MET A 392 33.84 33.41 -19.90
CA MET A 392 33.27 32.06 -19.87
C MET A 392 33.62 31.28 -21.14
N THR A 393 34.32 30.16 -20.99
CA THR A 393 34.75 29.30 -22.09
C THR A 393 33.75 28.19 -22.40
N LEU A 394 33.71 27.70 -23.65
CA LEU A 394 32.87 26.55 -24.04
C LEU A 394 33.18 25.30 -23.20
N GLY A 395 34.45 25.11 -22.82
CA GLY A 395 34.88 24.02 -21.94
C GLY A 395 34.25 24.11 -20.54
N GLN A 396 34.18 25.30 -19.95
CA GLN A 396 33.50 25.52 -18.67
C GLN A 396 31.99 25.26 -18.78
N ILE A 397 31.34 25.67 -19.87
CA ILE A 397 29.91 25.39 -20.09
C ILE A 397 29.67 23.87 -20.22
N ASN A 398 30.53 23.16 -20.94
CA ASN A 398 30.42 21.70 -21.07
C ASN A 398 30.65 21.00 -19.72
N ASN A 399 31.61 21.49 -18.93
CA ASN A 399 31.86 20.98 -17.58
C ASN A 399 30.67 21.20 -16.65
N LEU A 400 30.07 22.39 -16.67
CA LEU A 400 28.85 22.74 -15.93
C LEU A 400 27.71 21.76 -16.29
N VAL A 401 27.47 21.54 -17.58
CA VAL A 401 26.41 20.64 -18.07
C VAL A 401 26.66 19.18 -17.71
N ALA A 402 27.89 18.68 -17.87
CA ALA A 402 28.20 17.26 -17.70
C ALA A 402 28.46 16.86 -16.24
N ILE A 403 29.27 17.64 -15.52
CA ILE A 403 29.76 17.30 -14.18
C ILE A 403 28.87 17.92 -13.11
N GLU A 404 28.68 19.23 -13.12
CA GLU A 404 28.01 19.93 -12.02
C GLU A 404 26.51 19.56 -11.91
N THR A 405 25.80 19.45 -13.04
CA THR A 405 24.41 18.97 -13.01
C THR A 405 24.29 17.52 -12.52
N ASN A 406 25.28 16.69 -12.83
CA ASN A 406 25.30 15.30 -12.41
C ASN A 406 25.60 15.18 -10.91
N GLN A 407 26.53 15.98 -10.38
CA GLN A 407 26.80 16.06 -8.95
C GLN A 407 25.57 16.53 -8.17
N LEU A 408 24.83 17.52 -8.68
CA LEU A 408 23.59 17.98 -8.05
C LEU A 408 22.48 16.93 -8.09
N MET A 409 22.38 16.14 -9.17
CA MET A 409 21.50 14.96 -9.23
C MET A 409 21.86 13.93 -8.16
N TRP A 410 23.15 13.59 -8.00
CA TRP A 410 23.63 12.67 -6.98
C TRP A 410 23.40 13.19 -5.55
N PHE A 411 23.55 14.50 -5.33
CA PHE A 411 23.20 15.13 -4.06
C PHE A 411 21.73 14.87 -3.70
N LEU A 412 20.80 15.03 -4.64
CA LEU A 412 19.40 14.69 -4.39
C LEU A 412 19.21 13.20 -4.09
N PHE A 413 19.89 12.30 -4.81
CA PHE A 413 19.80 10.85 -4.56
C PHE A 413 20.18 10.47 -3.13
N LEU A 414 21.12 11.21 -2.52
CA LEU A 414 21.60 10.99 -1.16
C LEU A 414 20.87 11.84 -0.11
N CYS A 415 20.00 12.76 -0.51
CA CYS A 415 19.32 13.68 0.39
C CYS A 415 18.51 12.98 1.51
N PRO A 416 17.73 11.91 1.24
CA PRO A 416 17.07 11.18 2.31
C PRO A 416 18.04 10.52 3.29
N ASN A 417 19.21 10.07 2.82
CA ASN A 417 20.22 9.46 3.69
C ASN A 417 20.78 10.49 4.68
N LEU A 418 20.95 11.75 4.27
CA LEU A 418 21.43 12.82 5.15
C LEU A 418 20.52 13.02 6.38
N TRP A 419 19.21 12.83 6.20
CA TRP A 419 18.23 12.95 7.27
C TRP A 419 18.03 11.65 8.06
N ALA A 420 18.07 10.51 7.37
CA ALA A 420 17.76 9.21 7.97
C ALA A 420 18.95 8.56 8.70
N MET A 421 20.19 8.74 8.19
CA MET A 421 21.37 8.11 8.78
C MET A 421 21.65 8.54 10.22
N PRO A 422 21.56 9.84 10.61
CA PRO A 422 21.75 10.24 12.00
C PRO A 422 20.79 9.51 12.95
N VAL A 423 19.50 9.46 12.58
CA VAL A 423 18.46 8.75 13.33
C VAL A 423 18.78 7.26 13.42
N GLN A 424 19.21 6.64 12.31
CA GLN A 424 19.57 5.23 12.31
C GLN A 424 20.76 4.92 13.23
N VAL A 425 21.76 5.80 13.29
CA VAL A 425 22.94 5.66 14.16
C VAL A 425 22.56 5.86 15.61
N ASP A 426 21.78 6.88 15.94
CA ASP A 426 21.34 7.16 17.33
C ASP A 426 20.57 5.97 17.90
N PHE A 427 19.60 5.42 17.15
CA PHE A 427 18.85 4.24 17.59
C PHE A 427 19.69 2.95 17.63
N SER A 428 20.77 2.86 16.86
CA SER A 428 21.68 1.71 16.90
C SER A 428 22.73 1.82 18.02
N GLY A 429 22.98 3.03 18.52
CA GLY A 429 24.02 3.35 19.50
C GLY A 429 23.60 3.18 20.97
N GLU A 430 22.30 3.00 21.27
CA GLU A 430 21.79 2.78 22.63
C GLU A 430 22.00 1.33 23.16
N LYS A 431 23.16 0.72 22.92
CA LYS A 431 23.52 -0.59 23.50
C LYS A 431 24.61 -0.51 24.55
#